data_AF-A0A661W700-F1
#
_entry.id   AF-A0A661W700-F1
#
_cell.length_a   1.000
_cell.length_b   1.000
_cell.length_c   1.000
_cell.angle_alpha   90.00
_cell.angle_beta   90.00
_cell.angle_gamma   90.00
#
_symmetry.space_group_name_H-M   'P 1'
#
loop_
_entity.id
_entity.type
_entity.pdbx_description
1 polymer ?
#
loop_
_entity_poly.entity_id
_entity_poly.type
_entity_poly.pdbx_seq_one_letter_code
_entity_poly.pdbx_strand_id
1 'polypeptide(L)' 'MSVSPEKEGALRERAGRRGVPLRKMGVVRGHRLVVDGLINASVDEMAAVWRNALPRLLLPGS' A
#
# COMPACT_ATOMS: atom_id res chain seq x y z
N MET A 1 6.97 3.29 -1.47
CA MET A 1 7.78 4.10 -0.54
C MET A 1 6.84 4.96 0.28
N SER A 2 6.95 4.92 1.61
CA SER A 2 6.34 5.90 2.51
C SER A 2 7.45 6.73 3.18
N VAL A 3 7.13 7.96 3.56
CA VAL A 3 8.01 8.85 4.34
C VAL A 3 7.18 9.53 5.41
N SER A 4 7.82 9.94 6.49
CA SER A 4 7.15 10.79 7.48
C SER A 4 6.83 12.16 6.87
N PRO A 5 5.76 12.85 7.32
CA PRO A 5 5.31 14.11 6.73
C PRO A 5 6.40 15.18 6.66
N GLU A 6 7.22 15.28 7.70
CA GLU A 6 8.31 16.25 7.80
C GLU A 6 9.46 15.99 6.80
N LYS A 7 9.56 14.78 6.24
CA LYS A 7 10.58 14.40 5.25
C LYS A 7 10.07 14.47 3.81
N GLU A 8 8.79 14.76 3.58
CA GLU A 8 8.19 14.79 2.25
C GLU A 8 8.87 15.82 1.33
N GLY A 9 9.13 17.02 1.85
CA GLY A 9 9.80 18.09 1.11
C GLY A 9 11.20 17.70 0.64
N ALA A 10 12.02 17.19 1.55
CA ALA A 10 13.39 16.76 1.25
C ALA A 10 13.44 15.61 0.21
N LEU A 11 12.49 14.68 0.28
CA LEU A 11 12.37 13.61 -0.73
C LEU A 11 12.03 14.18 -2.11
N ARG A 12 11.09 15.12 -2.18
CA ARG A 12 10.66 15.74 -3.44
C ARG A 12 11.78 16.54 -4.09
N GLU A 13 12.53 17.30 -3.31
CA GLU A 13 13.71 18.03 -3.77
C GLU A 13 14.77 17.08 -4.33
N ARG A 14 15.06 15.99 -3.61
CA ARG A 14 16.03 14.99 -4.07
C ARG A 14 15.62 14.31 -5.37
N ALA A 15 14.33 14.02 -5.55
CA ALA A 15 13.79 13.47 -6.79
C ALA A 15 13.93 14.48 -7.95
N GLY A 16 13.57 15.75 -7.69
CA GLY A 16 13.69 16.84 -8.67
C GLY A 16 15.13 17.05 -9.16
N ARG A 17 16.11 17.06 -8.25
CA ARG A 17 17.54 17.18 -8.60
C ARG A 17 18.04 16.06 -9.52
N ARG A 18 17.37 14.90 -9.53
CA ARG A 18 17.74 13.73 -10.33
C ARG A 18 16.83 13.53 -11.55
N GLY A 19 15.91 14.46 -11.81
CA GLY A 19 14.92 14.34 -12.88
C GLY A 19 13.97 13.14 -12.71
N VAL A 20 13.82 12.62 -11.49
CA VAL A 20 12.97 11.46 -11.22
C VAL A 20 11.53 11.93 -10.96
N PRO A 21 10.54 11.49 -11.76
CA PRO A 21 9.14 11.82 -11.50
C PRO A 21 8.67 11.26 -10.15
N LEU A 22 8.06 12.12 -9.33
CA LEU A 22 7.52 11.74 -8.02
C LEU A 22 6.08 12.25 -7.89
N ARG A 23 5.18 11.35 -7.48
CA ARG A 23 3.77 11.65 -7.19
C ARG A 23 3.39 11.09 -5.82
N LYS A 24 2.69 11.89 -5.02
CA LYS A 24 2.06 11.43 -3.78
C LYS A 24 0.76 10.70 -4.13
N MET A 25 0.69 9.42 -3.76
CA MET A 25 -0.51 8.59 -3.98
C MET A 25 -1.53 8.74 -2.85
N GLY A 26 -1.10 9.09 -1.64
CA GLY A 26 -1.94 9.17 -0.47
C GLY A 26 -1.14 9.14 0.82
N VAL A 27 -1.76 8.63 1.88
CA VAL A 27 -1.17 8.48 3.22
C VAL A 27 -1.44 7.08 3.76
N VAL A 28 -0.57 6.59 4.64
CA VAL A 28 -0.80 5.34 5.37
C VAL A 28 -1.48 5.68 6.68
N ARG A 29 -2.69 5.14 6.91
CA ARG A 29 -3.41 5.29 8.18
C ARG A 29 -4.45 4.18 8.38
N GLY A 30 -4.70 3.82 9.64
CA GLY A 30 -5.78 2.91 10.02
C GLY A 30 -5.62 1.49 9.45
N HIS A 31 -6.75 0.77 9.37
CA HIS A 31 -6.82 -0.65 9.03
C HIS A 31 -7.59 -0.93 7.72
N ARG A 32 -7.75 0.08 6.87
CA ARG A 32 -8.49 -0.03 5.60
C ARG A 32 -7.64 0.43 4.42
N LEU A 33 -7.75 -0.28 3.31
CA LEU A 33 -7.26 0.17 2.01
C LEU A 33 -8.40 0.93 1.32
N VAL A 34 -8.14 2.19 1.01
CA VAL A 34 -9.08 3.04 0.28
C VAL A 34 -8.42 3.50 -1.02
N VAL A 35 -9.10 3.24 -2.13
CA VAL A 35 -8.83 3.83 -3.44
C VAL A 35 -10.10 4.54 -3.85
N ASP A 36 -10.05 5.86 -3.96
CA ASP A 36 -11.23 6.69 -4.15
C ASP A 36 -12.05 6.24 -5.37
N GLY A 37 -13.35 6.01 -5.15
CA GLY A 37 -14.29 5.54 -6.17
C GLY A 37 -14.12 4.08 -6.63
N LEU A 38 -13.17 3.32 -6.06
CA LEU A 38 -12.83 1.98 -6.53
C LEU A 38 -12.83 0.92 -5.43
N ILE A 39 -12.08 1.13 -4.35
CA ILE A 39 -11.86 0.12 -3.30
C ILE A 39 -12.04 0.76 -1.94
N ASN A 40 -12.76 0.07 -1.06
CA ASN A 40 -12.79 0.38 0.36
C ASN A 40 -12.91 -0.94 1.15
N ALA A 41 -11.77 -1.52 1.52
CA ALA A 41 -11.71 -2.87 2.11
C ALA A 41 -10.86 -2.92 3.38
N SER A 42 -11.15 -3.88 4.27
CA SER A 42 -10.32 -4.15 5.46
C SER A 42 -8.98 -4.75 5.04
N VAL A 43 -7.89 -4.24 5.60
CA VAL A 43 -6.55 -4.82 5.37
C VAL A 43 -6.45 -6.22 5.98
N ASP A 44 -7.08 -6.46 7.12
CA ASP A 44 -7.01 -7.75 7.81
C ASP A 44 -7.74 -8.86 7.04
N GLU A 45 -8.90 -8.55 6.46
CA GLU A 45 -9.66 -9.48 5.63
C GLU A 45 -8.88 -9.81 4.35
N MET A 46 -8.35 -8.80 3.66
CA MET A 46 -7.51 -9.01 2.48
C MET A 46 -6.25 -9.83 2.81
N ALA A 47 -5.62 -9.55 3.95
CA ALA A 47 -4.46 -10.31 4.40
C ALA A 47 -4.79 -11.77 4.70
N ALA A 48 -5.95 -12.05 5.33
CA ALA A 48 -6.41 -13.41 5.56
C ALA A 48 -6.67 -14.15 4.24
N VAL A 49 -7.33 -13.51 3.27
CA VAL A 49 -7.54 -14.08 1.94
C VAL A 49 -6.21 -14.40 1.26
N TRP A 50 -5.27 -13.45 1.29
CA TRP A 50 -3.94 -13.61 0.69
C TRP A 50 -3.16 -14.76 1.33
N ARG A 51 -3.04 -14.77 2.67
CA ARG A 51 -2.30 -15.81 3.40
C ARG A 51 -2.86 -17.21 3.16
N ASN A 52 -4.17 -17.32 3.02
CA ASN A 52 -4.86 -18.60 2.84
C ASN A 52 -4.97 -19.03 1.37
N ALA A 53 -4.53 -18.21 0.41
CA ALA A 53 -4.65 -18.54 -1.02
C ALA A 53 -3.83 -19.77 -1.42
N LEU A 54 -2.54 -19.82 -1.04
CA LEU A 54 -1.67 -20.95 -1.36
C LEU A 54 -2.04 -22.24 -0.60
N PRO A 55 -2.29 -22.22 0.72
CA PRO A 55 -2.74 -23.43 1.44
C PRO A 55 -3.98 -24.06 0.82
N ARG A 56 -5.00 -23.27 0.45
CA ARG A 56 -6.22 -23.78 -0.20
C ARG A 56 -5.97 -24.44 -1.55
N LEU A 57 -4.96 -23.97 -2.29
CA LEU A 57 -4.62 -24.52 -3.60
C LEU A 57 -3.80 -25.80 -3.51
N LEU A 58 -2.91 -25.89 -2.50
CA LEU A 58 -1.93 -26.98 -2.37
C LEU A 58 -2.42 -28.13 -1.47
N LEU A 59 -3.38 -27.87 -0.59
CA LEU A 59 -3.93 -28.84 0.36
C LEU A 59 -5.45 -28.99 0.14
N PRO A 60 -5.88 -29.72 -0.89
CA PRO A 60 -7.30 -29.95 -1.11
C PRO A 60 -7.87 -30.84 0.02
N GLY A 61 -8.72 -30.27 0.88
CA GLY A 61 -9.55 -31.02 1.85
C GLY A 61 -9.44 -30.65 3.34
N SER A 62 -8.80 -29.54 3.72
CA SER A 62 -8.80 -29.03 5.11
C SER A 62 -9.95 -28.07 5.39
#